data_AF-A0A5C3KR16-F1
#
_entry.id   AF-A0A5C3KR16-F1
#
_cell.length_a   1.000
_cell.length_b   1.000
_cell.length_c   1.000
_cell.angle_alpha   90.00
_cell.angle_beta   90.00
_cell.angle_gamma   90.00
#
_symmetry.space_group_name_H-M   'P 1'
#
loop_
_entity.id
_entity.type
_entity.pdbx_description
1 polymer ?
#
loop_
_entity_poly.entity_id
_entity_poly.type
_entity_poly.pdbx_seq_one_letter_code
_entity_poly.pdbx_strand_id
1 'polypeptide(L)'
;MACWHRPSLLYSLLILLQGLSSSLAALVNRTVDDTGSGNAVSYFPNDNSIWKRSNCDNCWLFPDVNRTYGGTYLAATYGPGQRTITLQLRFEGTAIYVFFILANRGSPGTILDTMCDISLDNNSPTRYLHVPNPSAADQFLYDQLVYENSNLENSAHTLNITSHGSDRSYINFDYFIVR
;
A
#
# COMPACT_ATOMS: atom_id res chain seq x y z
N MET A 1 -32.67 70.18 -9.15
CA MET A 1 -32.02 69.20 -10.05
C MET A 1 -31.14 68.31 -9.18
N ALA A 2 -31.58 67.09 -8.85
CA ALA A 2 -30.83 66.17 -8.00
C ALA A 2 -30.12 65.12 -8.87
N CYS A 3 -28.80 65.06 -8.76
CA CYS A 3 -27.92 64.16 -9.49
C CYS A 3 -27.96 62.76 -8.87
N TRP A 4 -28.39 61.76 -9.62
CA TRP A 4 -28.38 60.36 -9.20
C TRP A 4 -27.03 59.72 -9.53
N HIS A 5 -26.22 59.46 -8.51
CA HIS A 5 -24.98 58.68 -8.66
C HIS A 5 -25.30 57.21 -8.93
N ARG A 6 -24.76 56.67 -10.02
CA ARG A 6 -24.92 55.27 -10.45
C ARG A 6 -24.19 54.31 -9.49
N PRO A 7 -24.88 53.36 -8.82
CA PRO A 7 -24.24 52.40 -7.91
C PRO A 7 -23.61 51.18 -8.63
N SER A 8 -23.30 51.26 -9.93
CA SER A 8 -23.02 50.09 -10.76
C SER A 8 -21.69 49.38 -10.47
N LEU A 9 -20.70 50.08 -9.92
CA LEU A 9 -19.39 49.51 -9.64
C LEU A 9 -19.40 48.61 -8.39
N LEU A 10 -20.21 48.95 -7.39
CA LEU A 10 -20.36 48.16 -6.16
C LEU A 10 -21.11 46.84 -6.41
N TYR A 11 -22.11 46.85 -7.30
CA TYR A 11 -22.85 45.65 -7.67
C TYR A 11 -21.98 44.65 -8.46
N SER A 12 -21.13 45.13 -9.38
CA SER A 12 -20.20 44.26 -10.11
C SER A 12 -19.14 43.62 -9.20
N LEU A 13 -18.70 44.30 -8.15
CA LEU A 13 -17.73 43.75 -7.19
C LEU A 13 -18.35 42.64 -6.33
N LEU A 14 -19.62 42.78 -5.92
CA LEU A 14 -20.33 41.74 -5.15
C LEU A 14 -20.56 40.45 -5.97
N ILE A 15 -20.78 40.56 -7.28
CA ILE A 15 -20.98 39.39 -8.15
C ILE A 15 -19.67 38.61 -8.35
N LEU A 16 -18.52 39.30 -8.40
CA LEU A 16 -17.20 38.68 -8.49
C LEU A 16 -16.79 37.93 -7.20
N LEU A 17 -17.23 38.41 -6.04
CA LEU A 17 -16.96 37.77 -4.74
C LEU A 17 -17.81 36.50 -4.50
N GLN A 18 -18.97 36.36 -5.16
CA GLN A 18 -19.80 35.15 -5.08
C GLN A 18 -19.28 33.98 -5.95
N GLY A 19 -18.33 34.24 -6.86
CA GLY A 19 -17.74 33.23 -7.73
C GLY A 19 -16.60 32.42 -7.11
N LEU A 20 -16.06 32.85 -5.96
CA LEU A 20 -15.05 32.11 -5.19
C LEU A 20 -15.73 31.02 -4.37
N SER A 21 -16.23 29.99 -5.04
CA SER A 21 -16.59 28.74 -4.38
C SER A 21 -15.29 28.11 -3.87
N SER A 22 -14.99 28.28 -2.59
CA SER A 22 -13.91 27.55 -1.92
C SER A 22 -14.27 26.07 -1.94
N SER A 23 -13.72 25.31 -2.88
CA SER A 23 -13.79 23.85 -2.83
C SER A 23 -12.93 23.40 -1.64
N LEU A 24 -13.59 23.08 -0.51
CA LEU A 24 -12.96 22.35 0.58
C LEU A 24 -12.62 20.95 0.06
N ALA A 25 -11.35 20.73 -0.28
CA ALA A 25 -10.84 19.38 -0.50
C ALA A 25 -10.78 18.69 0.86
N ALA A 26 -11.66 17.73 1.10
CA ALA A 26 -11.59 16.90 2.29
C ALA A 26 -10.48 15.85 2.10
N LEU A 27 -9.58 15.73 3.08
CA LEU A 27 -8.65 14.62 3.18
C LEU A 27 -9.45 13.35 3.53
N VAL A 28 -9.44 12.36 2.64
CA VAL A 28 -10.18 11.10 2.80
C VAL A 28 -9.21 9.94 2.71
N ASN A 29 -9.26 9.03 3.69
CA ASN A 29 -8.51 7.78 3.61
C ASN A 29 -9.14 6.88 2.55
N ARG A 30 -8.33 6.41 1.59
CA ARG A 30 -8.72 5.42 0.58
C ARG A 30 -7.93 4.14 0.79
N THR A 31 -8.63 3.05 1.00
CA THR A 31 -8.04 1.70 1.02
C THR A 31 -7.93 1.17 -0.41
N VAL A 32 -6.78 0.62 -0.75
CA VAL A 32 -6.48 -0.01 -2.04
C VAL A 32 -6.06 -1.45 -1.79
N ASP A 33 -6.81 -2.36 -2.38
CA ASP A 33 -6.68 -3.82 -2.21
C ASP A 33 -5.58 -4.42 -3.11
N ASP A 34 -5.13 -5.62 -2.76
CA ASP A 34 -4.23 -6.43 -3.60
C ASP A 34 -4.84 -6.80 -4.96
N THR A 35 -6.17 -6.87 -5.04
CA THR A 35 -6.89 -7.10 -6.28
C THR A 35 -7.70 -5.90 -6.75
N GLY A 36 -8.00 -5.85 -8.06
CA GLY A 36 -8.89 -4.83 -8.63
C GLY A 36 -8.36 -3.38 -8.57
N SER A 37 -7.12 -3.17 -8.18
CA SER A 37 -6.49 -1.87 -7.92
C SER A 37 -5.91 -1.17 -9.16
N GLY A 38 -6.22 -1.68 -10.36
CA GLY A 38 -5.72 -1.14 -11.62
C GLY A 38 -4.20 -1.15 -11.67
N ASN A 39 -3.59 0.03 -11.87
CA ASN A 39 -2.13 0.21 -11.90
C ASN A 39 -1.54 0.62 -10.54
N ALA A 40 -2.36 0.70 -9.48
CA ALA A 40 -1.90 1.11 -8.17
C ALA A 40 -1.06 0.04 -7.46
N VAL A 41 -1.26 -1.24 -7.80
CA VAL A 41 -0.45 -2.35 -7.31
C VAL A 41 0.18 -3.07 -8.51
N SER A 42 1.47 -3.37 -8.43
CA SER A 42 2.18 -4.10 -9.48
C SER A 42 3.19 -5.06 -8.86
N TYR A 43 3.25 -6.26 -9.42
CA TYR A 43 4.08 -7.36 -8.94
C TYR A 43 5.15 -7.69 -9.96
N PHE A 44 6.40 -7.66 -9.56
CA PHE A 44 7.55 -7.94 -10.41
C PHE A 44 8.36 -9.12 -9.88
N PRO A 45 8.78 -10.05 -10.76
CA PRO A 45 8.32 -10.21 -12.13
C PRO A 45 6.81 -10.45 -12.19
N ASN A 46 6.15 -10.00 -13.26
CA ASN A 46 4.71 -10.26 -13.47
C ASN A 46 4.53 -11.72 -13.93
N ASP A 47 4.58 -12.63 -12.96
CA ASP A 47 4.61 -14.07 -13.18
C ASP A 47 3.79 -14.78 -12.09
N ASN A 48 2.71 -15.44 -12.52
CA ASN A 48 1.80 -16.20 -11.65
C ASN A 48 2.46 -17.48 -11.07
N SER A 49 3.65 -17.86 -11.53
CA SER A 49 4.46 -18.90 -10.91
C SER A 49 5.16 -18.40 -9.63
N ILE A 50 5.37 -17.08 -9.51
CA ILE A 50 6.03 -16.42 -8.37
C ILE A 50 4.99 -15.81 -7.42
N TRP A 51 4.13 -14.94 -7.95
CA TRP A 51 3.10 -14.27 -7.17
C TRP A 51 1.81 -15.08 -7.19
N LYS A 52 1.45 -15.61 -6.02
CA LYS A 52 0.35 -16.54 -5.80
C LYS A 52 -0.81 -15.84 -5.11
N ARG A 53 -2.01 -16.09 -5.63
CA ARG A 53 -3.26 -15.67 -5.01
C ARG A 53 -3.65 -16.61 -3.87
N SER A 54 -4.69 -16.22 -3.13
CA SER A 54 -5.26 -17.02 -2.04
C SER A 54 -5.75 -18.42 -2.45
N ASN A 55 -6.08 -18.65 -3.72
CA ASN A 55 -6.54 -19.95 -4.25
C ASN A 55 -5.41 -20.83 -4.84
N CYS A 56 -4.22 -20.80 -4.24
CA CYS A 56 -3.04 -21.51 -4.74
C CYS A 56 -3.01 -22.99 -4.35
N ASP A 57 -3.15 -23.91 -5.30
CA ASP A 57 -3.21 -25.36 -5.04
C ASP A 57 -1.91 -25.97 -4.46
N ASN A 58 -0.76 -25.35 -4.72
CA ASN A 58 0.56 -25.88 -4.34
C ASN A 58 1.32 -25.00 -3.33
N CYS A 59 0.63 -24.06 -2.70
CA CYS A 59 1.22 -23.23 -1.66
C CYS A 59 1.29 -23.99 -0.33
N TRP A 60 2.19 -23.56 0.56
CA TRP A 60 2.36 -24.18 1.89
C TRP A 60 1.78 -23.31 3.01
N LEU A 61 1.45 -22.05 2.69
CA LEU A 61 0.88 -21.07 3.60
C LEU A 61 -0.47 -20.62 3.05
N PHE A 62 -1.49 -20.72 3.89
CA PHE A 62 -2.88 -20.41 3.58
C PHE A 62 -3.49 -19.54 4.68
N PRO A 63 -3.23 -18.22 4.67
CA PRO A 63 -4.04 -17.29 5.44
C PRO A 63 -5.55 -17.48 5.19
N ASP A 64 -6.32 -17.29 6.25
CA ASP A 64 -7.79 -17.29 6.22
C ASP A 64 -8.28 -16.02 5.53
N VAL A 65 -8.80 -16.18 4.32
CA VAL A 65 -9.35 -15.10 3.49
C VAL A 65 -10.51 -14.36 4.15
N ASN A 66 -11.19 -14.95 5.15
CA ASN A 66 -12.24 -14.23 5.89
C ASN A 66 -11.67 -13.15 6.82
N ARG A 67 -10.36 -13.13 7.01
CA ARG A 67 -9.62 -12.16 7.83
C ARG A 67 -8.80 -11.18 7.00
N THR A 68 -8.85 -11.27 5.67
CA THR A 68 -8.13 -10.35 4.78
C THR A 68 -9.06 -9.28 4.26
N TYR A 69 -8.49 -8.16 3.81
CA TYR A 69 -9.27 -7.17 3.10
C TYR A 69 -9.67 -7.73 1.73
N GLY A 70 -10.88 -7.43 1.26
CA GLY A 70 -11.39 -7.91 -0.02
C GLY A 70 -11.63 -9.44 -0.14
N GLY A 71 -11.25 -10.24 0.87
CA GLY A 71 -11.25 -11.70 0.77
C GLY A 71 -10.14 -12.25 -0.12
N THR A 72 -9.11 -11.43 -0.40
CA THR A 72 -7.99 -11.76 -1.27
C THR A 72 -6.66 -11.42 -0.60
N TYR A 73 -5.58 -11.95 -1.16
CA TYR A 73 -4.21 -11.55 -0.88
C TYR A 73 -3.31 -12.08 -2.02
N LEU A 74 -2.17 -11.43 -2.22
CA LEU A 74 -1.10 -11.90 -3.10
C LEU A 74 0.18 -12.10 -2.31
N ALA A 75 0.76 -13.28 -2.46
CA ALA A 75 1.98 -13.66 -1.77
C ALA A 75 3.05 -14.18 -2.73
N ALA A 76 4.31 -14.02 -2.34
CA ALA A 76 5.46 -14.62 -3.00
C ALA A 76 6.48 -15.06 -1.95
N THR A 77 7.20 -16.14 -2.26
CA THR A 77 8.34 -16.58 -1.47
C THR A 77 9.62 -16.28 -2.24
N TYR A 78 10.52 -15.53 -1.61
CA TYR A 78 11.88 -15.29 -2.07
C TYR A 78 12.87 -16.10 -1.21
N GLY A 79 13.80 -16.76 -1.89
CA GLY A 79 14.96 -17.41 -1.30
C GLY A 79 16.27 -16.99 -1.96
N PRO A 80 17.42 -17.19 -1.27
CA PRO A 80 18.73 -16.81 -1.80
C PRO A 80 19.02 -17.40 -3.17
N GLY A 81 19.59 -16.58 -4.06
CA GLY A 81 19.93 -16.99 -5.43
C GLY A 81 18.76 -17.01 -6.41
N GLN A 82 17.54 -16.73 -5.95
CA GLN A 82 16.41 -16.48 -6.85
C GLN A 82 16.46 -15.08 -7.45
N ARG A 83 15.65 -14.86 -8.47
CA ARG A 83 15.44 -13.53 -9.04
C ARG A 83 14.78 -12.62 -8.00
N THR A 84 15.25 -11.38 -7.90
CA THR A 84 14.63 -10.32 -7.11
C THR A 84 13.14 -10.22 -7.38
N ILE A 85 12.35 -10.11 -6.32
CA ILE A 85 10.91 -9.82 -6.39
C ILE A 85 10.64 -8.43 -5.83
N THR A 86 9.71 -7.72 -6.46
CA THR A 86 9.31 -6.37 -6.06
C THR A 86 7.80 -6.24 -6.10
N LEU A 87 7.22 -5.89 -4.96
CA LEU A 87 5.87 -5.32 -4.88
C LEU A 87 5.99 -3.80 -5.03
N GLN A 88 5.27 -3.24 -5.99
CA GLN A 88 5.27 -1.81 -6.27
C GLN A 88 3.88 -1.24 -6.04
N LEU A 89 3.81 -0.20 -5.22
CA LEU A 89 2.58 0.54 -4.92
C LEU A 89 2.71 1.96 -5.49
N ARG A 90 1.71 2.39 -6.24
CA ARG A 90 1.60 3.75 -6.78
C ARG A 90 0.38 4.44 -6.19
N PHE A 91 0.57 5.67 -5.75
CA PHE A 91 -0.51 6.47 -5.19
C PHE A 91 -0.27 7.96 -5.38
N GLU A 92 -1.35 8.73 -5.29
CA GLU A 92 -1.29 10.18 -5.12
C GLU A 92 -1.84 10.50 -3.74
N GLY A 93 -1.09 11.27 -2.95
CA GLY A 93 -1.52 11.65 -1.61
C GLY A 93 -0.38 12.16 -0.73
N THR A 94 -0.73 12.42 0.53
CA THR A 94 0.11 12.92 1.62
C THR A 94 0.48 11.84 2.63
N ALA A 95 -0.15 10.67 2.57
CA ALA A 95 0.19 9.54 3.43
C ALA A 95 0.03 8.18 2.75
N ILE A 96 0.79 7.19 3.23
CA ILE A 96 0.63 5.77 2.93
C ILE A 96 0.82 4.92 4.20
N TYR A 97 0.03 3.86 4.32
CA TYR A 97 0.11 2.82 5.35
C TYR A 97 -0.05 1.46 4.68
N VAL A 98 0.95 0.57 4.79
CA VAL A 98 0.97 -0.72 4.08
C VAL A 98 0.79 -1.87 5.06
N PHE A 99 -0.16 -2.77 4.75
CA PHE A 99 -0.55 -3.87 5.61
C PHE A 99 -0.28 -5.22 4.97
N PHE A 100 0.47 -6.05 5.68
CA PHE A 100 0.78 -7.42 5.27
C PHE A 100 0.13 -8.43 6.21
N ILE A 101 0.13 -9.68 5.76
CA ILE A 101 -0.15 -10.85 6.59
C ILE A 101 1.17 -11.56 6.90
N LEU A 102 1.60 -11.56 8.16
CA LEU A 102 2.88 -12.15 8.58
C LEU A 102 2.70 -13.57 9.06
N ALA A 103 3.69 -14.44 8.85
CA ALA A 103 3.65 -15.84 9.27
C ALA A 103 4.48 -16.07 10.55
N ASN A 104 3.91 -16.79 11.52
CA ASN A 104 4.59 -17.21 12.76
C ASN A 104 4.93 -18.69 12.77
N ARG A 105 4.09 -19.52 12.14
CA ARG A 105 4.23 -20.98 12.12
C ARG A 105 3.93 -21.55 10.72
N GLY A 106 4.52 -22.70 10.44
CA GLY A 106 4.29 -23.47 9.22
C GLY A 106 5.00 -24.82 9.27
N SER A 107 4.83 -25.62 8.22
CA SER A 107 5.48 -26.93 8.10
C SER A 107 7.01 -26.81 8.05
N PRO A 108 7.76 -27.83 8.48
CA PRO A 108 9.23 -27.84 8.36
C PRO A 108 9.71 -27.51 6.94
N GLY A 109 10.71 -26.63 6.83
CA GLY A 109 11.27 -26.19 5.54
C GLY A 109 10.56 -24.99 4.90
N THR A 110 9.41 -24.56 5.43
CA THR A 110 8.70 -23.36 4.94
C THR A 110 9.50 -22.09 5.28
N ILE A 111 9.59 -21.15 4.34
CA ILE A 111 10.07 -19.80 4.61
C ILE A 111 8.94 -19.01 5.25
N LEU A 112 9.17 -18.48 6.44
CA LEU A 112 8.16 -17.77 7.23
C LEU A 112 8.56 -16.32 7.51
N ASP A 113 9.86 -16.02 7.50
CA ASP A 113 10.39 -14.67 7.71
C ASP A 113 9.84 -13.72 6.64
N THR A 114 9.56 -12.47 7.01
CA THR A 114 9.30 -11.41 6.03
C THR A 114 10.45 -10.42 6.10
N MET A 115 11.27 -10.37 5.07
CA MET A 115 12.45 -9.53 4.99
C MET A 115 12.51 -8.80 3.64
N CYS A 116 12.46 -7.49 3.68
CA CYS A 116 12.44 -6.66 2.48
C CYS A 116 13.03 -5.28 2.71
N ASP A 117 13.50 -4.70 1.62
CA ASP A 117 13.92 -3.31 1.53
C ASP A 117 12.76 -2.49 0.95
N ILE A 118 12.42 -1.40 1.63
CA ILE A 118 11.29 -0.54 1.31
C ILE A 118 11.82 0.85 0.92
N SER A 119 11.58 1.28 -0.31
CA SER A 119 11.98 2.60 -0.81
C SER A 119 10.79 3.39 -1.34
N LEU A 120 10.71 4.67 -0.97
CA LEU A 120 9.72 5.63 -1.44
C LEU A 120 10.39 6.66 -2.34
N ASP A 121 9.90 6.86 -3.55
CA ASP A 121 10.36 7.87 -4.53
C ASP A 121 11.87 7.86 -4.81
N ASN A 122 12.46 6.66 -4.88
CA ASN A 122 13.90 6.43 -5.07
C ASN A 122 14.80 6.90 -3.92
N ASN A 123 14.23 7.22 -2.75
CA ASN A 123 15.02 7.42 -1.54
C ASN A 123 15.70 6.12 -1.11
N SER A 124 16.74 6.26 -0.28
CA SER A 124 17.45 5.12 0.30
C SER A 124 16.46 4.16 0.97
N PRO A 125 16.57 2.84 0.70
CA PRO A 125 15.65 1.87 1.26
C PRO A 125 15.80 1.78 2.78
N THR A 126 14.69 1.56 3.47
CA THR A 126 14.64 1.12 4.86
C THR A 126 14.34 -0.37 4.91
N ARG A 127 14.99 -1.09 5.82
CA ARG A 127 14.81 -2.52 5.94
C ARG A 127 13.67 -2.86 6.91
N TYR A 128 12.79 -3.74 6.48
CA TYR A 128 11.78 -4.37 7.33
C TYR A 128 12.16 -5.83 7.63
N LEU A 129 11.89 -6.27 8.85
CA LEU A 129 12.11 -7.64 9.30
C LEU A 129 11.01 -8.09 10.26
N HIS A 130 10.34 -9.17 9.89
CA HIS A 130 9.55 -10.00 10.79
C HIS A 130 10.23 -11.36 10.98
N VAL A 131 10.50 -11.71 12.24
CA VAL A 131 11.01 -13.04 12.63
C VAL A 131 9.83 -13.87 13.16
N PRO A 132 9.57 -15.06 12.59
CA PRO A 132 8.46 -15.92 13.01
C PRO A 132 8.55 -16.31 14.48
N ASN A 133 7.43 -16.22 15.20
CA ASN A 133 7.35 -16.68 16.58
C ASN A 133 6.62 -18.05 16.66
N PRO A 134 7.36 -19.17 16.78
CA PRO A 134 6.75 -20.50 16.82
C PRO A 134 5.89 -20.75 18.07
N SER A 135 6.04 -19.93 19.11
CA SER A 135 5.26 -20.00 20.35
C SER A 135 4.04 -19.09 20.35
N ALA A 136 3.82 -18.30 19.29
CA ALA A 136 2.62 -17.46 19.18
C ALA A 136 1.34 -18.31 19.20
N ALA A 137 0.21 -17.73 19.59
CA ALA A 137 -1.08 -18.41 19.50
C ALA A 137 -1.54 -18.52 18.03
N ASP A 138 -1.43 -17.43 17.28
CA ASP A 138 -1.87 -17.36 15.89
C ASP A 138 -0.78 -17.78 14.91
N GLN A 139 -1.16 -18.57 13.89
CA GLN A 139 -0.25 -18.97 12.81
C GLN A 139 0.10 -17.79 11.91
N PHE A 140 -0.87 -16.90 11.67
CA PHE A 140 -0.73 -15.71 10.85
C PHE A 140 -1.16 -14.47 11.64
N LEU A 141 -0.46 -13.38 11.44
CA LEU A 141 -0.80 -12.06 11.96
C LEU A 141 -1.35 -11.23 10.80
N TYR A 142 -2.59 -10.77 10.91
CA TYR A 142 -3.29 -9.97 9.90
C TYR A 142 -3.18 -8.49 10.25
N ASP A 143 -3.47 -7.60 9.30
CA ASP A 143 -3.45 -6.14 9.49
C ASP A 143 -2.13 -5.62 10.07
N GLN A 144 -1.01 -6.24 9.68
CA GLN A 144 0.30 -5.86 10.22
C GLN A 144 0.86 -4.69 9.44
N LEU A 145 1.03 -3.55 10.11
CA LEU A 145 1.64 -2.36 9.54
C LEU A 145 3.13 -2.60 9.27
N VAL A 146 3.50 -2.69 8.00
CA VAL A 146 4.87 -2.95 7.54
C VAL A 146 5.60 -1.64 7.20
N TYR A 147 4.86 -0.65 6.72
CA TYR A 147 5.41 0.66 6.38
C TYR A 147 4.36 1.74 6.57
N GLU A 148 4.79 2.89 7.08
CA GLU A 148 3.99 4.11 7.09
C GLU A 148 4.83 5.33 6.76
N ASN A 149 4.18 6.31 6.12
CA ASN A 149 4.66 7.67 6.05
C ASN A 149 3.45 8.60 5.93
N SER A 150 3.30 9.54 6.86
CA SER A 150 2.14 10.44 6.93
C SER A 150 2.44 11.89 6.59
N ASN A 151 3.69 12.19 6.21
CA ASN A 151 4.18 13.55 6.00
C ASN A 151 4.78 13.69 4.59
N LEU A 152 4.02 13.29 3.58
CA LEU A 152 4.40 13.42 2.18
C LEU A 152 3.82 14.69 1.57
N GLU A 153 4.53 15.21 0.57
CA GLU A 153 3.98 16.22 -0.32
C GLU A 153 2.77 15.65 -1.05
N ASN A 154 1.73 16.46 -1.29
CA ASN A 154 0.56 15.97 -2.02
C ASN A 154 0.88 15.81 -3.51
N SER A 155 1.46 14.66 -3.89
CA SER A 155 1.96 14.39 -5.23
C SER A 155 1.86 12.90 -5.58
N ALA A 156 2.30 12.53 -6.78
CA ALA A 156 2.40 11.13 -7.17
C ALA A 156 3.65 10.48 -6.56
N HIS A 157 3.44 9.34 -5.90
CA HIS A 157 4.44 8.59 -5.18
C HIS A 157 4.55 7.16 -5.69
N THR A 158 5.74 6.59 -5.57
CA THR A 158 6.00 5.17 -5.83
C THR A 158 6.75 4.54 -4.66
N LEU A 159 6.12 3.54 -4.03
CA LEU A 159 6.74 2.71 -3.00
C LEU A 159 7.12 1.36 -3.61
N ASN A 160 8.39 0.97 -3.46
CA ASN A 160 8.88 -0.35 -3.85
C ASN A 160 9.24 -1.16 -2.60
N ILE A 161 8.71 -2.36 -2.48
CA ILE A 161 9.01 -3.33 -1.44
C ILE A 161 9.70 -4.51 -2.12
N THR A 162 10.99 -4.70 -1.83
CA THR A 162 11.88 -5.57 -2.61
C THR A 162 12.54 -6.62 -1.73
N SER A 163 12.47 -7.89 -2.14
CA SER A 163 13.27 -8.98 -1.54
C SER A 163 14.31 -9.46 -2.55
N HIS A 164 15.56 -9.52 -2.10
CA HIS A 164 16.73 -9.79 -2.94
C HIS A 164 17.93 -10.28 -2.11
N GLY A 165 19.05 -10.55 -2.79
CA GLY A 165 20.30 -10.94 -2.13
C GLY A 165 20.23 -12.29 -1.40
N SER A 166 20.78 -12.34 -0.20
CA SER A 166 20.85 -13.53 0.65
C SER A 166 19.65 -13.69 1.60
N ASP A 167 18.64 -12.85 1.45
CA ASP A 167 17.50 -12.84 2.37
C ASP A 167 16.52 -13.97 2.04
N ARG A 168 15.72 -14.36 3.04
CA ARG A 168 14.56 -15.24 2.88
C ARG A 168 13.34 -14.42 3.24
N SER A 169 12.32 -14.46 2.39
CA SER A 169 11.14 -13.65 2.61
C SER A 169 9.88 -14.32 2.08
N TYR A 170 8.88 -14.46 2.93
CA TYR A 170 7.49 -14.62 2.56
C TYR A 170 6.85 -13.23 2.58
N ILE A 171 6.68 -12.66 1.37
CA ILE A 171 5.96 -11.41 1.16
C ILE A 171 4.50 -11.78 0.97
N ASN A 172 3.61 -11.23 1.78
CA ASN A 172 2.18 -11.47 1.66
C ASN A 172 1.42 -10.17 1.90
N PHE A 173 1.01 -9.56 0.80
CA PHE A 173 0.42 -8.24 0.77
C PHE A 173 -1.10 -8.36 0.67
N ASP A 174 -1.79 -7.58 1.50
CA ASP A 174 -3.24 -7.55 1.63
C ASP A 174 -3.78 -6.22 1.11
N TYR A 175 -3.45 -5.10 1.77
CA TYR A 175 -3.91 -3.78 1.32
C TYR A 175 -2.99 -2.65 1.76
N PHE A 176 -3.20 -1.47 1.18
CA PHE A 176 -2.63 -0.23 1.69
C PHE A 176 -3.69 0.87 1.78
N ILE A 177 -3.49 1.80 2.71
CA ILE A 177 -4.32 2.99 2.87
C ILE A 177 -3.51 4.20 2.44
N VAL A 178 -4.15 5.09 1.68
CA VAL A 178 -3.58 6.40 1.33
C VAL A 178 -4.49 7.52 1.74
N ARG A 179 -3.92 8.70 1.89
CA ARG A 179 -4.64 9.92 2.24
C ARG A 179 -4.22 11.06 1.34
#